data_AF-A0AAN0J1T5-F1
#
_entry.id   AF-A0AAN0J1T5-F1
#
_cell.length_a   1.000
_cell.length_b   1.000
_cell.length_c   1.000
_cell.angle_alpha   90.00
_cell.angle_beta   90.00
_cell.angle_gamma   90.00
#
_symmetry.space_group_name_H-M   'P 1'
#
loop_
_entity.id
_entity.type
_entity.pdbx_description
1 polymer ?
#
loop_
_entity_poly.entity_id
_entity_poly.type
_entity_poly.pdbx_seq_one_letter_code
_entity_poly.pdbx_strand_id
1 'polypeptide(L)'
;MGTSDPARALEAAKLVKDDVAGIDINMGCPKGFSLKGGMGAALLEKPEKVREILTTLVQGLDIPVTCKIRILPSVEKTLELVKVIESTGVAALAVHGRTKEERSSSPVHIDVLRQIASIATVPIIANGGSDLIKSREDAAAFISNTNCSSVMIARAAQWNPSIFRSSGPLPTEEVVKEYLKLAIEYNNPFANTKYCLAQIMHDRLTSPNGAKLTAARSMEELCNVWGMISYYEEIMAKRRELYENLSIREQKELSFITDRLFPSKKSKMDPEVTEDGTLELFIRYESKDYINVPTPKVYLNDWTTRERLPIKYNTVQRSKDQLFKSTLTIKDTCYSSSLWAKSKRNAEQSAAMVALEIIGIKTPQSTASNS
;
A
#
# COMPACT_ATOMS: atom_id res chain seq x y z
N MET A 1 -7.12 -3.52 -10.28
CA MET A 1 -6.41 -2.22 -10.24
C MET A 1 -7.38 -1.05 -10.41
N GLY A 2 -6.97 0.17 -10.05
CA GLY A 2 -7.66 1.41 -10.42
C GLY A 2 -6.93 2.06 -11.59
N THR A 3 -7.66 2.40 -12.66
CA THR A 3 -7.10 3.01 -13.87
C THR A 3 -8.13 3.91 -14.56
N SER A 4 -7.67 4.81 -15.40
CA SER A 4 -8.46 5.63 -16.33
C SER A 4 -7.82 5.68 -17.73
N ASP A 5 -6.82 4.83 -17.96
CA ASP A 5 -5.97 4.81 -19.15
C ASP A 5 -5.77 3.35 -19.62
N PRO A 6 -6.23 2.98 -20.82
CA PRO A 6 -6.15 1.60 -21.31
C PRO A 6 -4.72 1.08 -21.48
N ALA A 7 -3.82 1.89 -22.07
CA ALA A 7 -2.46 1.47 -22.38
C ALA A 7 -1.67 1.19 -21.08
N ARG A 8 -1.81 2.10 -20.11
CA ARG A 8 -1.19 1.95 -18.79
C ARG A 8 -1.78 0.79 -17.99
N ALA A 9 -3.08 0.55 -18.12
CA ALA A 9 -3.72 -0.60 -17.50
C ALA A 9 -3.14 -1.91 -18.05
N LEU A 10 -2.96 -2.01 -19.36
CA LEU A 10 -2.40 -3.18 -20.02
C LEU A 10 -0.94 -3.40 -19.63
N GLU A 11 -0.12 -2.34 -19.60
CA GLU A 11 1.26 -2.42 -19.14
C GLU A 11 1.35 -2.93 -17.70
N ALA A 12 0.55 -2.37 -16.79
CA ALA A 12 0.49 -2.81 -15.41
C ALA A 12 -0.01 -4.26 -15.26
N ALA A 13 -0.96 -4.68 -16.09
CA ALA A 13 -1.48 -6.04 -16.08
C ALA A 13 -0.43 -7.05 -16.58
N LYS A 14 0.29 -6.73 -17.66
CA LYS A 14 1.37 -7.58 -18.19
C LYS A 14 2.52 -7.78 -17.21
N LEU A 15 2.74 -6.83 -16.30
CA LEU A 15 3.77 -6.95 -15.26
C LEU A 15 3.45 -8.06 -14.24
N VAL A 16 2.17 -8.36 -13.99
CA VAL A 16 1.75 -9.27 -12.90
C VAL A 16 1.02 -10.51 -13.38
N LYS A 17 0.71 -10.61 -14.68
CA LYS A 17 -0.18 -11.65 -15.22
C LYS A 17 0.29 -13.08 -14.97
N ASP A 18 1.61 -13.29 -14.89
CA ASP A 18 2.19 -14.63 -14.71
C ASP A 18 2.14 -15.08 -13.23
N ASP A 19 1.83 -14.15 -12.30
CA ASP A 19 1.75 -14.40 -10.86
C ASP A 19 0.31 -14.41 -10.33
N VAL A 20 -0.70 -14.11 -11.17
CA VAL A 20 -2.11 -13.98 -10.76
C VAL A 20 -3.06 -14.73 -11.68
N ALA A 21 -4.20 -15.16 -11.13
CA ALA A 21 -5.21 -15.91 -11.89
C ALA A 21 -6.18 -15.02 -12.71
N GLY A 22 -6.14 -13.69 -12.54
CA GLY A 22 -7.03 -12.78 -13.25
C GLY A 22 -6.79 -11.32 -12.92
N ILE A 23 -7.30 -10.44 -13.77
CA ILE A 23 -7.18 -8.98 -13.65
C ILE A 23 -8.56 -8.35 -13.47
N ASP A 24 -8.77 -7.68 -12.34
CA ASP A 24 -10.02 -6.96 -12.07
C ASP A 24 -9.84 -5.44 -12.21
N ILE A 25 -10.78 -4.75 -12.86
CA ILE A 25 -10.81 -3.28 -12.91
C ILE A 25 -11.83 -2.71 -11.93
N ASN A 26 -11.35 -1.86 -11.02
CA ASN A 26 -12.20 -1.15 -10.08
C ASN A 26 -12.89 0.03 -10.76
N MET A 27 -14.22 -0.06 -10.87
CA MET A 27 -15.12 0.97 -11.38
C MET A 27 -16.13 1.42 -10.32
N GLY A 28 -15.92 1.07 -9.04
CA GLY A 28 -16.89 1.30 -7.96
C GLY A 28 -16.39 2.19 -6.82
N CYS A 29 -15.12 2.60 -6.81
CA CYS A 29 -14.54 3.40 -5.71
C CYS A 29 -15.04 4.85 -5.73
N PRO A 30 -15.74 5.33 -4.67
CA PRO A 30 -16.23 6.71 -4.59
C PRO A 30 -15.22 7.68 -3.93
N LYS A 31 -14.03 7.21 -3.52
CA LYS A 31 -13.06 8.05 -2.79
C LYS A 31 -12.52 9.17 -3.69
N GLY A 32 -12.33 10.36 -3.11
CA GLY A 32 -11.95 11.57 -3.85
C GLY A 32 -10.69 11.44 -4.70
N PHE A 33 -9.65 10.70 -4.27
CA PHE A 33 -8.45 10.48 -5.08
C PHE A 33 -8.75 9.67 -6.36
N SER A 34 -9.68 8.72 -6.28
CA SER A 34 -10.10 7.90 -7.42
C SER A 34 -10.88 8.76 -8.41
N LEU A 35 -11.83 9.55 -7.91
CA LEU A 35 -12.65 10.44 -8.73
C LEU A 35 -11.81 11.50 -9.45
N LYS A 36 -10.87 12.15 -8.74
CA LYS A 36 -9.95 13.14 -9.32
C LYS A 36 -9.05 12.53 -10.41
N GLY A 37 -8.65 11.27 -10.25
CA GLY A 37 -7.89 10.53 -11.26
C GLY A 37 -8.73 9.99 -12.43
N GLY A 38 -10.04 10.21 -12.43
CA GLY A 38 -10.95 9.65 -13.44
C GLY A 38 -11.13 8.13 -13.34
N MET A 39 -10.80 7.52 -12.20
CA MET A 39 -10.84 6.08 -11.95
C MET A 39 -12.01 5.72 -11.02
N GLY A 40 -12.29 4.43 -10.85
CA GLY A 40 -13.34 3.98 -9.92
C GLY A 40 -14.72 4.46 -10.37
N ALA A 41 -15.52 5.00 -9.44
CA ALA A 41 -16.90 5.39 -9.75
C ALA A 41 -17.02 6.51 -10.81
N ALA A 42 -15.95 7.25 -11.10
CA ALA A 42 -15.92 8.23 -12.19
C ALA A 42 -16.02 7.59 -13.59
N LEU A 43 -15.70 6.30 -13.71
CA LEU A 43 -15.83 5.55 -14.97
C LEU A 43 -17.30 5.17 -15.27
N LEU A 44 -18.16 5.10 -14.26
CA LEU A 44 -19.57 4.68 -14.43
C LEU A 44 -20.36 5.63 -15.34
N GLU A 45 -19.93 6.89 -15.45
CA GLU A 45 -20.53 7.91 -16.32
C GLU A 45 -19.84 7.99 -17.70
N LYS A 46 -18.87 7.11 -17.97
CA LYS A 46 -18.06 7.10 -19.20
C LYS A 46 -18.03 5.71 -19.86
N PRO A 47 -19.18 5.20 -20.37
CA PRO A 47 -19.26 3.85 -20.95
C PRO A 47 -18.24 3.61 -22.08
N GLU A 48 -17.96 4.62 -22.89
CA GLU A 48 -16.95 4.53 -23.95
C GLU A 48 -15.55 4.29 -23.43
N LYS A 49 -15.19 4.95 -22.32
CA LYS A 49 -13.89 4.76 -21.68
C LYS A 49 -13.78 3.40 -21.01
N VAL A 50 -14.88 2.93 -20.41
CA VAL A 50 -15.01 1.58 -19.86
C VAL A 50 -14.77 0.54 -20.95
N ARG A 51 -15.45 0.68 -22.09
CA ARG A 51 -15.28 -0.18 -23.27
C ARG A 51 -13.84 -0.21 -23.75
N GLU A 52 -13.23 0.96 -23.95
CA GLU A 52 -11.83 1.10 -24.38
C GLU A 52 -10.86 0.37 -23.45
N ILE A 53 -10.98 0.57 -22.13
CA ILE A 53 -10.12 -0.05 -21.12
C ILE A 53 -10.28 -1.57 -21.12
N LEU A 54 -11.52 -2.06 -21.04
CA LEU A 54 -11.78 -3.49 -20.92
C LEU A 54 -11.44 -4.26 -22.19
N THR A 55 -11.80 -3.75 -23.36
CA THR A 55 -11.44 -4.37 -24.64
C THR A 55 -9.91 -4.45 -24.81
N THR A 56 -9.18 -3.38 -24.46
CA THR A 56 -7.72 -3.38 -24.51
C THR A 56 -7.11 -4.47 -23.62
N LEU A 57 -7.66 -4.66 -22.42
CA LEU A 57 -7.19 -5.69 -21.49
C LEU A 57 -7.55 -7.10 -21.96
N VAL A 58 -8.80 -7.33 -22.34
CA VAL A 58 -9.28 -8.64 -22.81
C VAL A 58 -8.53 -9.10 -24.05
N GLN A 59 -8.23 -8.20 -24.99
CA GLN A 59 -7.45 -8.53 -26.20
C GLN A 59 -5.95 -8.67 -25.94
N GLY A 60 -5.43 -8.01 -24.90
CA GLY A 60 -4.00 -7.93 -24.62
C GLY A 60 -3.49 -8.96 -23.60
N LEU A 61 -4.37 -9.75 -23.00
CA LEU A 61 -4.08 -10.71 -21.93
C LEU A 61 -4.65 -12.09 -22.28
N ASP A 62 -3.98 -13.12 -21.78
CA ASP A 62 -4.36 -14.54 -21.88
C ASP A 62 -5.01 -15.07 -20.59
N ILE A 63 -5.14 -14.25 -19.57
CA ILE A 63 -5.84 -14.55 -18.31
C ILE A 63 -7.18 -13.80 -18.23
N PRO A 64 -8.16 -14.30 -17.45
CA PRO A 64 -9.47 -13.67 -17.31
C PRO A 64 -9.41 -12.21 -16.85
N VAL A 65 -10.17 -11.36 -17.52
CA VAL A 65 -10.40 -9.96 -17.10
C VAL A 65 -11.81 -9.83 -16.55
N THR A 66 -11.93 -9.27 -15.35
CA THR A 66 -13.21 -8.94 -14.70
C THR A 66 -13.27 -7.45 -14.38
N CYS A 67 -14.44 -6.97 -13.98
CA CYS A 67 -14.52 -5.65 -13.36
C CYS A 67 -15.57 -5.61 -12.25
N LYS A 68 -15.43 -4.60 -11.39
CA LYS A 68 -16.34 -4.36 -10.27
C LYS A 68 -16.96 -2.98 -10.34
N ILE A 69 -18.29 -2.94 -10.42
CA ILE A 69 -19.09 -1.70 -10.50
C ILE A 69 -19.94 -1.47 -9.24
N ARG A 70 -20.54 -0.29 -9.18
CA ARG A 70 -21.72 0.03 -8.37
C ARG A 70 -22.90 0.26 -9.32
N ILE A 71 -24.12 0.08 -8.84
CA ILE A 71 -25.31 0.42 -9.62
C ILE A 71 -25.41 1.94 -9.84
N LEU A 72 -26.10 2.34 -10.89
CA LEU A 72 -26.41 3.74 -11.18
C LEU A 72 -27.77 4.13 -10.58
N PRO A 73 -28.09 5.43 -10.45
CA PRO A 73 -29.38 5.88 -9.92
C PRO A 73 -30.61 5.40 -10.71
N SER A 74 -30.44 5.03 -11.98
CA SER A 74 -31.49 4.41 -12.80
C SER A 74 -31.12 2.96 -13.09
N VAL A 75 -32.12 2.08 -12.99
CA VAL A 75 -31.98 0.66 -13.32
C VAL A 75 -31.65 0.51 -14.80
N GLU A 76 -32.36 1.23 -15.67
CA GLU A 76 -32.16 1.21 -17.12
C GLU A 76 -30.72 1.55 -17.48
N LYS A 77 -30.17 2.64 -16.93
CA LYS A 77 -28.77 3.03 -17.13
C LYS A 77 -27.79 1.98 -16.61
N THR A 78 -28.13 1.32 -15.50
CA THR A 78 -27.31 0.23 -14.96
C THR A 78 -27.28 -0.95 -15.93
N LEU A 79 -28.43 -1.35 -16.46
CA LEU A 79 -28.54 -2.45 -17.43
C LEU A 79 -27.84 -2.12 -18.76
N GLU A 80 -27.92 -0.87 -19.23
CA GLU A 80 -27.17 -0.39 -20.39
C GLU A 80 -25.65 -0.49 -20.17
N LEU A 81 -25.16 -0.05 -19.00
CA LEU A 81 -23.74 -0.15 -18.66
C LEU A 81 -23.27 -1.61 -18.57
N VAL A 82 -24.09 -2.50 -18.00
CA VAL A 82 -23.80 -3.94 -17.95
C VAL A 82 -23.63 -4.50 -19.37
N LYS A 83 -24.55 -4.20 -20.30
CA LYS A 83 -24.45 -4.64 -21.70
C LYS A 83 -23.18 -4.13 -22.39
N VAL A 84 -22.79 -2.87 -22.14
CA VAL A 84 -21.53 -2.32 -22.66
C VAL A 84 -20.35 -3.10 -22.12
N ILE A 85 -20.31 -3.38 -20.82
CA ILE A 85 -19.24 -4.15 -20.18
C ILE A 85 -19.15 -5.57 -20.76
N GLU A 86 -20.27 -6.28 -20.88
CA GLU A 86 -20.30 -7.64 -21.43
C GLU A 86 -19.79 -7.70 -22.87
N SER A 87 -20.12 -6.70 -23.69
CA SER A 87 -19.67 -6.63 -25.09
C SER A 87 -18.14 -6.58 -25.25
N THR A 88 -17.41 -6.28 -24.18
CA THR A 88 -15.94 -6.21 -24.19
C THR A 88 -15.26 -7.57 -24.06
N GLY A 89 -16.01 -8.63 -23.68
CA GLY A 89 -15.48 -9.97 -23.47
C GLY A 89 -14.93 -10.23 -22.06
N VAL A 90 -15.35 -9.46 -21.05
CA VAL A 90 -15.00 -9.77 -19.64
C VAL A 90 -15.52 -11.16 -19.24
N ALA A 91 -14.76 -11.84 -18.39
CA ALA A 91 -15.09 -13.19 -17.93
C ALA A 91 -16.21 -13.21 -16.87
N ALA A 92 -16.35 -12.13 -16.09
CA ALA A 92 -17.38 -11.95 -15.08
C ALA A 92 -17.51 -10.48 -14.67
N LEU A 93 -18.65 -10.12 -14.07
CA LEU A 93 -18.93 -8.77 -13.55
C LEU A 93 -19.36 -8.83 -12.09
N ALA A 94 -18.61 -8.16 -11.22
CA ALA A 94 -18.99 -7.96 -9.82
C ALA A 94 -19.82 -6.68 -9.66
N VAL A 95 -21.02 -6.79 -9.09
CA VAL A 95 -21.92 -5.64 -8.90
C VAL A 95 -22.18 -5.42 -7.42
N HIS A 96 -21.78 -4.25 -6.92
CA HIS A 96 -22.26 -3.78 -5.62
C HIS A 96 -23.64 -3.14 -5.82
N GLY A 97 -24.67 -3.74 -5.23
CA GLY A 97 -26.06 -3.25 -5.28
C GLY A 97 -26.33 -1.96 -4.49
N ARG A 98 -25.42 -0.99 -4.51
CA ARG A 98 -25.61 0.36 -3.96
C ARG A 98 -25.01 1.39 -4.92
N THR A 99 -25.62 2.57 -5.01
CA THR A 99 -25.09 3.69 -5.80
C THR A 99 -23.82 4.25 -5.18
N LYS A 100 -23.11 5.16 -5.87
CA LYS A 100 -21.88 5.76 -5.36
C LYS A 100 -22.13 6.68 -4.14
N GLU A 101 -23.32 7.27 -4.03
CA GLU A 101 -23.75 8.16 -2.95
C GLU A 101 -24.19 7.38 -1.69
N GLU A 102 -24.67 6.16 -1.87
CA GLU A 102 -25.17 5.34 -0.77
C GLU A 102 -24.05 4.83 0.15
N ARG A 103 -24.27 5.06 1.45
CA ARG A 103 -23.39 4.60 2.53
C ARG A 103 -23.58 3.10 2.76
N SER A 104 -22.66 2.50 3.52
CA SER A 104 -22.76 1.08 3.89
C SER A 104 -24.00 0.76 4.75
N SER A 105 -24.55 1.76 5.46
CA SER A 105 -25.78 1.64 6.25
C SER A 105 -27.04 1.61 5.40
N SER A 106 -27.00 2.10 4.15
CA SER A 106 -28.13 1.97 3.24
C SER A 106 -28.38 0.50 2.93
N PRO A 107 -29.63 0.04 2.78
CA PRO A 107 -29.92 -1.31 2.29
C PRO A 107 -29.24 -1.58 0.94
N VAL A 108 -28.96 -2.85 0.65
CA VAL A 108 -28.50 -3.27 -0.68
C VAL A 108 -29.71 -3.56 -1.57
N HIS A 109 -29.69 -3.06 -2.80
CA HIS A 109 -30.77 -3.24 -3.80
C HIS A 109 -30.68 -4.63 -4.44
N ILE A 110 -31.28 -5.62 -3.77
CA ILE A 110 -31.30 -7.03 -4.21
C ILE A 110 -32.11 -7.21 -5.50
N ASP A 111 -33.19 -6.46 -5.65
CA ASP A 111 -34.04 -6.44 -6.85
C ASP A 111 -33.25 -6.00 -8.09
N VAL A 112 -32.41 -4.97 -7.98
CA VAL A 112 -31.56 -4.51 -9.08
C VAL A 112 -30.50 -5.56 -9.43
N LEU A 113 -29.88 -6.21 -8.43
CA LEU A 113 -28.97 -7.33 -8.67
C LEU A 113 -29.64 -8.49 -9.42
N ARG A 114 -30.90 -8.80 -9.06
CA ARG A 114 -31.70 -9.82 -9.72
C ARG A 114 -32.02 -9.48 -11.17
N GLN A 115 -32.38 -8.23 -11.45
CA GLN A 115 -32.61 -7.76 -12.81
C GLN A 115 -31.34 -7.86 -13.66
N ILE A 116 -30.19 -7.45 -13.13
CA ILE A 116 -28.90 -7.57 -13.81
C ILE A 116 -28.60 -9.05 -14.11
N ALA A 117 -28.70 -9.93 -13.12
CA ALA A 117 -28.44 -11.35 -13.28
C ALA A 117 -29.38 -12.04 -14.28
N SER A 118 -30.62 -11.54 -14.45
CA SER A 118 -31.58 -12.10 -15.39
C SER A 118 -31.28 -11.76 -16.86
N ILE A 119 -30.58 -10.66 -17.12
CA ILE A 119 -30.27 -10.22 -18.49
C ILE A 119 -28.83 -10.49 -18.91
N ALA A 120 -27.93 -10.65 -17.94
CA ALA A 120 -26.52 -10.85 -18.20
C ALA A 120 -26.26 -12.25 -18.74
N THR A 121 -25.36 -12.31 -19.71
CA THR A 121 -24.81 -13.53 -20.31
C THR A 121 -23.53 -14.00 -19.62
N VAL A 122 -22.76 -13.07 -19.03
CA VAL A 122 -21.59 -13.39 -18.21
C VAL A 122 -21.99 -13.64 -16.75
N PRO A 123 -21.22 -14.43 -15.99
CA PRO A 123 -21.45 -14.61 -14.55
C PRO A 123 -21.47 -13.30 -13.78
N ILE A 124 -22.53 -13.08 -13.00
CA ILE A 124 -22.67 -11.93 -12.11
C ILE A 124 -22.29 -12.31 -10.69
N ILE A 125 -21.43 -11.51 -10.07
CA ILE A 125 -20.98 -11.70 -8.69
C ILE A 125 -21.65 -10.63 -7.82
N ALA A 126 -22.61 -11.03 -6.99
CA ALA A 126 -23.34 -10.14 -6.11
C ALA A 126 -22.44 -9.57 -5.00
N ASN A 127 -22.56 -8.28 -4.69
CA ASN A 127 -21.81 -7.66 -3.60
C ASN A 127 -22.66 -6.62 -2.85
N GLY A 128 -22.31 -6.42 -1.57
CA GLY A 128 -22.95 -5.43 -0.69
C GLY A 128 -23.70 -6.03 0.49
N GLY A 129 -23.94 -7.34 0.50
CA GLY A 129 -24.74 -8.04 1.51
C GLY A 129 -24.06 -8.36 2.84
N SER A 130 -22.91 -7.77 3.19
CA SER A 130 -22.18 -8.17 4.42
C SER A 130 -22.97 -8.02 5.72
N ASP A 131 -23.99 -7.16 5.78
CA ASP A 131 -24.85 -7.03 6.98
C ASP A 131 -25.88 -8.18 7.08
N LEU A 132 -26.09 -8.91 5.97
CA LEU A 132 -27.04 -10.01 5.83
C LEU A 132 -26.37 -11.38 5.85
N ILE A 133 -25.04 -11.45 5.74
CA ILE A 133 -24.29 -12.69 5.58
C ILE A 133 -23.44 -12.94 6.82
N LYS A 134 -23.87 -13.89 7.65
CA LYS A 134 -23.19 -14.31 8.89
C LYS A 134 -22.66 -15.74 8.84
N SER A 135 -23.02 -16.51 7.80
CA SER A 135 -22.47 -17.82 7.52
C SER A 135 -22.42 -18.12 6.02
N ARG A 136 -21.91 -19.32 5.66
CA ARG A 136 -21.91 -19.82 4.29
C ARG A 136 -23.33 -20.08 3.77
N GLU A 137 -24.24 -20.49 4.65
CA GLU A 137 -25.66 -20.71 4.33
C GLU A 137 -26.34 -19.38 3.98
N ASP A 138 -26.06 -18.30 4.73
CA ASP A 138 -26.56 -16.97 4.38
C ASP A 138 -26.01 -16.49 3.04
N ALA A 139 -24.74 -16.81 2.75
CA ALA A 139 -24.13 -16.49 1.46
C ALA A 139 -24.84 -17.23 0.31
N ALA A 140 -25.17 -18.51 0.50
CA ALA A 140 -25.95 -19.29 -0.46
C ALA A 140 -27.38 -18.75 -0.62
N ALA A 141 -28.04 -18.37 0.48
CA ALA A 141 -29.35 -17.72 0.44
C ALA A 141 -29.30 -16.37 -0.30
N PHE A 142 -28.24 -15.58 -0.10
CA PHE A 142 -28.04 -14.31 -0.80
C PHE A 142 -27.83 -14.51 -2.31
N ILE A 143 -27.08 -15.54 -2.71
CA ILE A 143 -26.96 -15.97 -4.11
C ILE A 143 -28.35 -16.29 -4.69
N SER A 144 -29.11 -17.17 -4.02
CA SER A 144 -30.46 -17.54 -4.47
C SER A 144 -31.40 -16.33 -4.58
N ASN A 145 -31.37 -15.42 -3.60
CA ASN A 145 -32.23 -14.24 -3.57
C ASN A 145 -31.88 -13.21 -4.65
N THR A 146 -30.61 -13.12 -5.03
CA THR A 146 -30.13 -12.22 -6.10
C THR A 146 -30.14 -12.88 -7.47
N ASN A 147 -30.34 -14.20 -7.56
CA ASN A 147 -30.16 -14.98 -8.79
C ASN A 147 -28.78 -14.80 -9.47
N CYS A 148 -27.79 -14.28 -8.73
CA CYS A 148 -26.43 -14.11 -9.23
C CYS A 148 -25.69 -15.45 -9.22
N SER A 149 -24.62 -15.56 -10.00
CA SER A 149 -23.82 -16.79 -10.09
C SER A 149 -22.95 -17.02 -8.85
N SER A 150 -22.56 -15.95 -8.15
CA SER A 150 -21.68 -16.00 -6.98
C SER A 150 -21.86 -14.77 -6.08
N VAL A 151 -21.24 -14.77 -4.90
CA VAL A 151 -21.23 -13.63 -3.97
C VAL A 151 -19.81 -13.26 -3.56
N MET A 152 -19.53 -11.95 -3.53
CA MET A 152 -18.30 -11.36 -3.02
C MET A 152 -18.58 -10.73 -1.65
N ILE A 153 -17.85 -11.15 -0.61
CA ILE A 153 -18.02 -10.70 0.77
C ILE A 153 -16.83 -9.81 1.16
N ALA A 154 -17.12 -8.61 1.70
CA ALA A 154 -16.08 -7.66 2.11
C ALA A 154 -16.05 -7.42 3.63
N ARG A 155 -17.02 -6.69 4.20
CA ARG A 155 -17.00 -6.32 5.62
C ARG A 155 -17.08 -7.52 6.56
N ALA A 156 -17.97 -8.47 6.28
CA ALA A 156 -18.09 -9.68 7.10
C ALA A 156 -16.79 -10.51 7.11
N ALA A 157 -16.10 -10.63 5.96
CA ALA A 157 -14.81 -11.28 5.86
C ALA A 157 -13.68 -10.47 6.54
N GLN A 158 -13.77 -9.14 6.54
CA GLN A 158 -12.83 -8.27 7.26
C GLN A 158 -12.95 -8.42 8.78
N TRP A 159 -14.18 -8.57 9.29
CA TRP A 159 -14.42 -8.82 10.73
C TRP A 159 -14.06 -10.24 11.12
N ASN A 160 -14.38 -11.21 10.26
CA ASN A 160 -14.02 -12.60 10.48
C ASN A 160 -13.81 -13.34 9.15
N PRO A 161 -12.56 -13.54 8.69
CA PRO A 161 -12.27 -14.23 7.43
C PRO A 161 -12.70 -15.71 7.44
N SER A 162 -12.95 -16.30 8.60
CA SER A 162 -13.46 -17.68 8.67
C SER A 162 -14.95 -17.82 8.28
N ILE A 163 -15.61 -16.72 7.92
CA ILE A 163 -16.98 -16.69 7.36
C ILE A 163 -17.18 -17.66 6.18
N PHE A 164 -16.11 -18.00 5.46
CA PHE A 164 -16.15 -18.89 4.30
C PHE A 164 -16.12 -20.39 4.66
N ARG A 165 -15.90 -20.75 5.93
CA ARG A 165 -15.85 -22.15 6.37
C ARG A 165 -17.24 -22.79 6.30
N SER A 166 -17.30 -24.03 5.84
CA SER A 166 -18.53 -24.84 5.88
C SER A 166 -18.95 -25.21 7.31
N SER A 167 -18.01 -25.31 8.24
CA SER A 167 -18.29 -25.63 9.65
C SER A 167 -18.65 -24.39 10.49
N GLY A 168 -18.91 -23.26 9.84
CA GLY A 168 -19.18 -21.98 10.50
C GLY A 168 -17.93 -21.19 10.92
N PRO A 169 -18.12 -19.92 11.34
CA PRO A 169 -17.02 -19.03 11.72
C PRO A 169 -16.30 -19.51 13.00
N LEU A 170 -14.98 -19.36 13.00
CA LEU A 170 -14.11 -19.56 14.16
C LEU A 170 -14.26 -18.42 15.18
N PRO A 171 -13.95 -18.70 16.46
CA PRO A 171 -13.79 -17.67 17.47
C PRO A 171 -12.76 -16.61 17.06
N THR A 172 -13.01 -15.34 17.41
CA THR A 172 -12.13 -14.20 17.06
C THR A 172 -10.67 -14.42 17.46
N GLU A 173 -10.43 -15.00 18.64
CA GLU A 173 -9.08 -15.25 19.16
C GLU A 173 -8.29 -16.23 18.28
N GLU A 174 -8.94 -17.27 17.75
CA GLU A 174 -8.30 -18.21 16.83
C GLU A 174 -7.96 -17.54 15.49
N VAL A 175 -8.91 -16.74 14.98
CA VAL A 175 -8.73 -15.96 13.75
C VAL A 175 -7.56 -14.98 13.88
N VAL A 176 -7.44 -14.30 15.02
CA VAL A 176 -6.33 -13.37 15.29
C VAL A 176 -5.00 -14.11 15.27
N LYS A 177 -4.90 -15.27 15.94
CA LYS A 177 -3.67 -16.05 15.98
C LYS A 177 -3.26 -16.57 14.59
N GLU A 178 -4.20 -17.10 13.82
CA GLU A 178 -3.94 -17.55 12.45
C GLU A 178 -3.53 -16.38 11.53
N TYR A 179 -4.17 -15.21 11.67
CA TYR A 179 -3.78 -14.02 10.93
C TYR A 179 -2.38 -13.54 11.32
N LEU A 180 -2.05 -13.51 12.61
CA LEU A 180 -0.72 -13.17 13.11
C LEU A 180 0.35 -14.13 12.57
N LYS A 181 0.07 -15.44 12.57
CA LYS A 181 0.96 -16.45 12.01
C LYS A 181 1.35 -16.12 10.57
N LEU A 182 0.36 -15.87 9.70
CA LEU A 182 0.60 -15.47 8.31
C LEU A 182 1.33 -14.12 8.22
N ALA A 183 0.95 -13.14 9.04
CA ALA A 183 1.61 -11.84 9.05
C ALA A 183 3.11 -11.94 9.42
N ILE A 184 3.47 -12.83 10.34
CA ILE A 184 4.85 -13.08 10.74
C ILE A 184 5.60 -13.77 9.60
N GLU A 185 5.05 -14.86 9.05
CA GLU A 185 5.66 -15.66 7.98
C GLU A 185 5.96 -14.82 6.74
N TYR A 186 4.97 -14.06 6.27
CA TYR A 186 5.08 -13.23 5.06
C TYR A 186 5.67 -11.83 5.33
N ASN A 187 6.24 -11.60 6.52
CA ASN A 187 6.86 -10.32 6.89
C ASN A 187 5.94 -9.11 6.65
N ASN A 188 4.65 -9.25 6.95
CA ASN A 188 3.65 -8.20 6.71
C ASN A 188 3.97 -6.97 7.60
N PRO A 189 3.92 -5.74 7.07
CA PRO A 189 4.23 -4.55 7.85
C PRO A 189 3.37 -4.44 9.10
N PHE A 190 4.01 -4.16 10.24
CA PHE A 190 3.36 -4.01 11.55
C PHE A 190 2.11 -3.11 11.49
N ALA A 191 2.20 -1.94 10.83
CA ALA A 191 1.08 -1.01 10.74
C ALA A 191 -0.14 -1.60 10.02
N ASN A 192 0.11 -2.39 8.97
CA ASN A 192 -0.95 -3.10 8.25
C ASN A 192 -1.54 -4.23 9.10
N THR A 193 -0.67 -5.04 9.73
CA THR A 193 -1.09 -6.11 10.64
C THR A 193 -1.96 -5.57 11.78
N LYS A 194 -1.52 -4.51 12.46
CA LYS A 194 -2.26 -3.85 13.53
C LYS A 194 -3.62 -3.33 13.05
N TYR A 195 -3.68 -2.72 11.87
CA TYR A 195 -4.93 -2.27 11.28
C TYR A 195 -5.90 -3.45 11.06
N CYS A 196 -5.46 -4.52 10.41
CA CYS A 196 -6.28 -5.69 10.13
C CYS A 196 -6.76 -6.38 11.42
N LEU A 197 -5.90 -6.56 12.41
CA LEU A 197 -6.28 -7.09 13.72
C LEU A 197 -7.31 -6.20 14.41
N ALA A 198 -7.20 -4.87 14.29
CA ALA A 198 -8.21 -3.97 14.84
C ALA A 198 -9.56 -4.12 14.15
N GLN A 199 -9.59 -4.42 12.84
CA GLN A 199 -10.83 -4.72 12.13
C GLN A 199 -11.43 -6.08 12.52
N ILE A 200 -10.59 -7.09 12.76
CA ILE A 200 -11.02 -8.41 13.24
C ILE A 200 -11.58 -8.33 14.67
N MET A 201 -10.90 -7.57 15.54
CA MET A 201 -11.37 -7.33 16.89
C MET A 201 -12.66 -6.51 16.91
N HIS A 202 -12.89 -5.63 15.92
CA HIS A 202 -14.12 -4.86 15.71
C HIS A 202 -14.69 -4.24 16.99
N ASP A 203 -15.79 -4.78 17.51
CA ASP A 203 -16.50 -4.36 18.72
C ASP A 203 -15.77 -4.71 20.03
N ARG A 204 -14.80 -5.62 19.97
CA ARG A 204 -13.95 -6.09 21.08
C ARG A 204 -12.71 -5.23 21.30
N LEU A 205 -12.55 -4.11 20.59
CA LEU A 205 -11.42 -3.20 20.81
C LEU A 205 -11.37 -2.60 22.22
N THR A 206 -12.51 -2.55 22.92
CA THR A 206 -12.60 -2.12 24.32
C THR A 206 -12.18 -3.19 25.33
N SER A 207 -11.95 -4.44 24.89
CA SER A 207 -11.46 -5.52 25.75
C SER A 207 -10.01 -5.26 26.22
N PRO A 208 -9.52 -5.96 27.27
CA PRO A 208 -8.12 -5.87 27.68
C PRO A 208 -7.12 -6.16 26.55
N ASN A 209 -7.40 -7.15 25.70
CA ASN A 209 -6.57 -7.45 24.54
C ASN A 209 -6.69 -6.38 23.44
N GLY A 210 -7.88 -5.82 23.24
CA GLY A 210 -8.09 -4.69 22.32
C GLY A 210 -7.32 -3.42 22.72
N ALA A 211 -7.27 -3.12 24.02
CA ALA A 211 -6.47 -2.02 24.56
C ALA A 211 -4.97 -2.26 24.34
N LYS A 212 -4.47 -3.47 24.61
CA LYS A 212 -3.07 -3.85 24.36
C LYS A 212 -2.71 -3.79 22.87
N LEU A 213 -3.57 -4.31 21.99
CA LEU A 213 -3.45 -4.19 20.53
C LEU A 213 -3.30 -2.72 20.11
N THR A 214 -4.14 -1.85 20.66
CA THR A 214 -4.13 -0.42 20.35
C THR A 214 -2.85 0.25 20.86
N ALA A 215 -2.33 -0.16 22.00
CA ALA A 215 -1.09 0.36 22.58
C ALA A 215 0.17 -0.12 21.83
N ALA A 216 0.14 -1.32 21.24
CA ALA A 216 1.30 -1.98 20.64
C ALA A 216 2.02 -1.10 19.60
N ARG A 217 3.35 -1.18 19.54
CA ARG A 217 4.25 -0.41 18.68
C ARG A 217 5.16 -1.28 17.80
N SER A 218 5.15 -2.60 18.01
CA SER A 218 5.94 -3.56 17.24
C SER A 218 5.14 -4.84 16.95
N MET A 219 5.62 -5.65 16.00
CA MET A 219 5.07 -6.99 15.74
C MET A 219 5.23 -7.90 16.96
N GLU A 220 6.36 -7.80 17.64
CA GLU A 220 6.66 -8.56 18.85
C GLU A 220 5.64 -8.29 19.97
N GLU A 221 5.32 -7.01 20.21
CA GLU A 221 4.31 -6.62 21.19
C GLU A 221 2.92 -7.18 20.82
N LEU A 222 2.56 -7.18 19.53
CA LEU A 222 1.32 -7.82 19.07
C LEU A 222 1.31 -9.32 19.36
N CYS A 223 2.42 -10.01 19.06
CA CYS A 223 2.54 -11.44 19.33
C CYS A 223 2.40 -11.73 20.82
N ASN A 224 2.97 -10.89 21.69
CA ASN A 224 2.86 -11.02 23.13
C ASN A 224 1.41 -10.92 23.64
N VAL A 225 0.56 -10.06 23.05
CA VAL A 225 -0.87 -9.96 23.43
C VAL A 225 -1.58 -11.30 23.34
N TRP A 226 -1.24 -12.12 22.35
CA TRP A 226 -1.88 -13.41 22.09
C TRP A 226 -0.99 -14.63 22.42
N GLY A 227 0.10 -14.42 23.15
CA GLY A 227 0.99 -15.50 23.58
C GLY A 227 1.75 -16.19 22.43
N MET A 228 2.02 -15.45 21.35
CA MET A 228 2.70 -15.95 20.15
C MET A 228 4.18 -15.56 20.07
N ILE A 229 4.79 -15.12 21.19
CA ILE A 229 6.16 -14.62 21.19
C ILE A 229 7.18 -15.68 20.76
N SER A 230 7.07 -16.90 21.26
CA SER A 230 7.97 -18.00 20.91
C SER A 230 7.88 -18.36 19.42
N TYR A 231 6.68 -18.30 18.83
CA TYR A 231 6.48 -18.51 17.40
C TYR A 231 7.15 -17.41 16.57
N TYR A 232 6.98 -16.16 16.98
CA TYR A 232 7.61 -15.01 16.33
C TYR A 232 9.14 -15.14 16.36
N GLU A 233 9.72 -15.44 17.51
CA GLU A 233 11.17 -15.60 17.68
C GLU A 233 11.73 -16.72 16.81
N GLU A 234 11.03 -17.86 16.73
CA GLU A 234 11.41 -19.00 15.88
C GLU A 234 11.47 -18.59 14.39
N ILE A 235 10.41 -17.93 13.89
CA ILE A 235 10.36 -17.51 12.48
C ILE A 235 11.39 -16.40 12.19
N MET A 236 11.64 -15.49 13.14
CA MET A 236 12.69 -14.48 12.97
C MET A 236 14.08 -15.10 12.96
N ALA A 237 14.34 -16.14 13.76
CA ALA A 237 15.61 -16.87 13.73
C ALA A 237 15.82 -17.56 12.38
N LYS A 238 14.81 -18.28 11.87
CA LYS A 238 14.85 -18.89 10.53
C LYS A 238 15.11 -17.88 9.42
N ARG A 239 14.52 -16.68 9.52
CA ARG A 239 14.74 -15.61 8.54
C ARG A 239 16.16 -15.06 8.60
N ARG A 240 16.75 -14.90 9.79
CA ARG A 240 18.15 -14.48 9.95
C ARG A 240 19.10 -15.51 9.35
N GLU A 241 18.91 -16.78 9.66
CA GLU A 241 19.70 -17.88 9.09
C GLU A 241 19.62 -17.90 7.56
N LEU A 242 18.41 -17.77 7.00
CA LEU A 242 18.24 -17.70 5.54
C LEU A 242 19.00 -16.51 4.94
N TYR A 243 18.92 -15.33 5.58
CA TYR A 243 19.62 -14.13 5.12
C TYR A 243 21.14 -14.28 5.19
N GLU A 244 21.67 -14.87 6.26
CA GLU A 244 23.11 -15.15 6.42
C GLU A 244 23.63 -16.14 5.37
N ASN A 245 22.79 -17.06 4.91
CA ASN A 245 23.13 -18.02 3.86
C ASN A 245 23.07 -17.45 2.43
N LEU A 246 22.50 -16.26 2.23
CA LEU A 246 22.52 -15.58 0.94
C LEU A 246 23.91 -15.06 0.60
N SER A 247 24.26 -15.01 -0.69
CA SER A 247 25.48 -14.32 -1.12
C SER A 247 25.40 -12.82 -0.83
N ILE A 248 26.56 -12.16 -0.70
CA ILE A 248 26.65 -10.70 -0.49
C ILE A 248 25.85 -9.93 -1.57
N ARG A 249 25.83 -10.44 -2.80
CA ARG A 249 25.06 -9.84 -3.90
C ARG A 249 23.56 -9.94 -3.65
N GLU A 250 23.06 -11.10 -3.29
CA GLU A 250 21.64 -11.34 -3.00
C GLU A 250 21.19 -10.57 -1.77
N GLN A 251 22.01 -10.51 -0.72
CA GLN A 251 21.75 -9.68 0.46
C GLN A 251 21.57 -8.20 0.08
N LYS A 252 22.47 -7.66 -0.76
CA LYS A 252 22.37 -6.27 -1.26
C LYS A 252 21.13 -6.04 -2.11
N GLU A 253 20.75 -6.99 -2.96
CA GLU A 253 19.55 -6.91 -3.78
C GLU A 253 18.27 -6.93 -2.92
N LEU A 254 18.22 -7.81 -1.92
CA LEU A 254 17.10 -7.91 -0.99
C LEU A 254 16.96 -6.66 -0.12
N SER A 255 18.08 -6.12 0.39
CA SER A 255 18.12 -4.84 1.11
C SER A 255 17.56 -3.71 0.24
N PHE A 256 18.03 -3.60 -1.00
CA PHE A 256 17.57 -2.57 -1.93
C PHE A 256 16.07 -2.65 -2.22
N ILE A 257 15.54 -3.86 -2.42
CA ILE A 257 14.10 -4.09 -2.63
C ILE A 257 13.31 -3.70 -1.37
N THR A 258 13.78 -4.14 -0.19
CA THR A 258 13.11 -3.90 1.09
C THR A 258 13.04 -2.41 1.40
N ASP A 259 14.14 -1.67 1.23
CA ASP A 259 14.19 -0.22 1.48
C ASP A 259 13.32 0.57 0.50
N ARG A 260 13.18 0.08 -0.74
CA ARG A 260 12.33 0.71 -1.76
C ARG A 260 10.84 0.47 -1.51
N LEU A 261 10.47 -0.75 -1.11
CA LEU A 261 9.07 -1.14 -0.87
C LEU A 261 8.55 -0.67 0.50
N PHE A 262 9.43 -0.68 1.50
CA PHE A 262 9.11 -0.33 2.88
C PHE A 262 10.15 0.63 3.46
N PRO A 263 10.21 1.89 2.97
CA PRO A 263 11.13 2.87 3.50
C PRO A 263 10.85 3.05 5.00
N SER A 264 11.79 2.60 5.83
CA SER A 264 11.68 2.78 7.27
C SER A 264 11.66 4.27 7.58
N LYS A 265 10.77 4.71 8.48
CA LYS A 265 10.86 6.06 9.05
C LYS A 265 12.10 6.09 9.95
N LYS A 266 13.22 6.54 9.38
CA LYS A 266 14.47 6.97 10.05
C LYS A 266 14.92 6.06 11.21
N SER A 267 15.64 4.98 10.89
CA SER A 267 16.70 4.51 11.77
C SER A 267 17.86 5.51 11.72
N LYS A 268 18.52 5.78 12.85
CA LYS A 268 19.85 6.42 12.84
C LYS A 268 20.72 5.63 11.86
N MET A 269 21.24 6.33 10.87
CA MET A 269 22.12 5.75 9.88
C MET A 269 23.54 5.83 10.43
N ASP A 270 24.20 4.69 10.56
CA ASP A 270 25.64 4.69 10.81
C ASP A 270 26.37 5.19 9.54
N PRO A 271 27.36 6.09 9.67
CA PRO A 271 28.08 6.62 8.53
C PRO A 271 28.96 5.56 7.88
N GLU A 272 28.81 5.40 6.56
CA GLU A 272 29.73 4.60 5.76
C GLU A 272 31.00 5.41 5.45
N VAL A 273 32.17 4.78 5.55
CA VAL A 273 33.45 5.40 5.17
C VAL A 273 33.83 4.90 3.79
N THR A 274 33.91 5.81 2.83
CA THR A 274 34.36 5.53 1.46
C THR A 274 35.88 5.32 1.39
N GLU A 275 36.38 4.76 0.28
CA GLU A 275 37.81 4.52 0.07
C GLU A 275 38.67 5.80 0.16
N ASP A 276 38.09 6.96 -0.18
CA ASP A 276 38.72 8.29 -0.06
C ASP A 276 38.55 8.93 1.33
N GLY A 277 37.99 8.20 2.30
CA GLY A 277 37.78 8.67 3.67
C GLY A 277 36.59 9.62 3.85
N THR A 278 35.74 9.78 2.83
CA THR A 278 34.51 10.56 2.92
C THR A 278 33.46 9.79 3.72
N LEU A 279 32.86 10.47 4.71
CA LEU A 279 31.75 9.95 5.51
C LEU A 279 30.43 10.14 4.76
N GLU A 280 29.70 9.05 4.51
CA GLU A 280 28.44 9.05 3.78
C GLU A 280 27.24 8.59 4.60
N LEU A 281 26.11 9.28 4.42
CA LEU A 281 24.80 8.82 4.88
C LEU A 281 23.80 8.87 3.73
N PHE A 282 22.77 8.02 3.77
CA PHE A 282 21.67 7.98 2.81
C PHE A 282 20.62 9.04 3.18
N ILE A 283 21.01 10.32 3.08
CA ILE A 283 20.16 11.45 3.44
C ILE A 283 19.85 12.28 2.20
N ARG A 284 18.58 12.59 1.96
CA ARG A 284 18.15 13.48 0.88
C ARG A 284 17.53 14.76 1.44
N TYR A 285 17.97 15.89 0.91
CA TYR A 285 17.29 17.16 1.10
C TYR A 285 15.99 17.24 0.27
N GLU A 286 14.88 17.48 0.95
CA GLU A 286 13.57 17.69 0.35
C GLU A 286 13.12 19.14 0.62
N SER A 287 13.08 19.98 -0.42
CA SER A 287 12.81 21.43 -0.27
C SER A 287 11.45 21.75 0.37
N LYS A 288 10.46 20.86 0.24
CA LYS A 288 9.14 20.96 0.88
C LYS A 288 9.21 20.92 2.41
N ASP A 289 10.24 20.30 2.98
CA ASP A 289 10.40 20.12 4.42
C ASP A 289 11.02 21.36 5.10
N TYR A 290 11.46 22.34 4.29
CA TYR A 290 12.16 23.55 4.75
C TYR A 290 11.46 24.84 4.29
N ILE A 291 10.13 24.83 4.20
CA ILE A 291 9.33 26.02 3.93
C ILE A 291 9.28 26.87 5.21
N ASN A 292 9.69 28.14 5.12
CA ASN A 292 9.71 29.10 6.24
C ASN A 292 10.61 28.73 7.43
N VAL A 293 11.57 27.80 7.25
CA VAL A 293 12.59 27.47 8.24
C VAL A 293 13.99 27.48 7.61
N PRO A 294 15.06 27.78 8.36
CA PRO A 294 16.40 27.82 7.79
C PRO A 294 16.83 26.46 7.23
N THR A 295 17.51 26.47 6.09
CA THR A 295 17.97 25.24 5.44
C THR A 295 19.17 24.63 6.17
N PRO A 296 19.48 23.33 6.00
CA PRO A 296 20.65 22.68 6.59
C PRO A 296 21.95 23.44 6.35
N LYS A 297 22.17 23.94 5.12
CA LYS A 297 23.36 24.74 4.78
C LYS A 297 23.44 26.05 5.57
N VAL A 298 22.31 26.68 5.90
CA VAL A 298 22.29 27.90 6.73
C VAL A 298 22.69 27.55 8.17
N TYR A 299 22.12 26.50 8.75
CA TYR A 299 22.50 26.03 10.08
C TYR A 299 23.98 25.66 10.19
N LEU A 300 24.48 24.93 9.19
CA LEU A 300 25.88 24.54 9.15
C LEU A 300 26.78 25.78 9.06
N ASN A 301 26.49 26.72 8.15
CA ASN A 301 27.28 27.94 7.99
C ASN A 301 27.34 28.77 9.28
N ASP A 302 26.20 28.92 9.97
CA ASP A 302 26.13 29.65 11.24
C ASP A 302 27.02 28.99 12.30
N TRP A 303 26.96 27.66 12.41
CA TRP A 303 27.78 26.90 13.35
C TRP A 303 29.27 26.99 13.01
N THR A 304 29.65 26.74 11.75
CA THR A 304 31.06 26.78 11.33
C THR A 304 31.65 28.18 11.45
N THR A 305 30.84 29.23 11.29
CA THR A 305 31.28 30.62 11.49
C THR A 305 31.60 30.89 12.97
N ARG A 306 30.77 30.40 13.90
CA ARG A 306 31.02 30.53 15.35
C ARG A 306 32.28 29.77 15.77
N GLU A 307 32.45 28.57 15.25
CA GLU A 307 33.59 27.70 15.54
C GLU A 307 34.85 28.05 14.72
N ARG A 308 34.78 29.07 13.84
CA ARG A 308 35.86 29.51 12.94
C ARG A 308 36.42 28.38 12.08
N LEU A 309 35.55 27.53 11.56
CA LEU A 309 35.90 26.38 10.74
C LEU A 309 35.73 26.70 9.25
N PRO A 310 36.79 26.52 8.42
CA PRO A 310 36.65 26.66 7.00
C PRO A 310 35.82 25.51 6.43
N ILE A 311 34.95 25.84 5.48
CA ILE A 311 34.15 24.86 4.74
C ILE A 311 34.31 25.03 3.25
N LYS A 312 34.27 23.91 2.52
CA LYS A 312 34.32 23.89 1.06
C LYS A 312 33.37 22.85 0.50
N TYR A 313 32.62 23.22 -0.52
CA TYR A 313 31.79 22.27 -1.28
C TYR A 313 32.46 21.98 -2.62
N ASN A 314 32.61 20.69 -2.95
CA ASN A 314 32.94 20.22 -4.28
C ASN A 314 31.74 19.46 -4.85
N THR A 315 31.17 19.91 -5.96
CA THR A 315 29.98 19.28 -6.55
C THR A 315 30.29 18.76 -7.94
N VAL A 316 30.02 17.48 -8.16
CA VAL A 316 30.14 16.80 -9.45
C VAL A 316 28.77 16.56 -10.06
N GLN A 317 28.70 16.58 -11.39
CA GLN A 317 27.50 16.23 -12.14
C GLN A 317 27.76 14.96 -12.94
N ARG A 318 26.84 13.99 -12.84
CA ARG A 318 26.93 12.72 -13.56
C ARG A 318 26.39 12.85 -14.97
N SER A 319 27.20 12.51 -15.96
CA SER A 319 26.88 12.67 -17.39
C SER A 319 25.64 11.88 -17.84
N LYS A 320 25.41 10.69 -17.27
CA LYS A 320 24.34 9.76 -17.67
C LYS A 320 22.93 10.31 -17.43
N ASP A 321 22.70 10.98 -16.31
CA ASP A 321 21.37 11.40 -15.86
C ASP A 321 21.31 12.84 -15.35
N GLN A 322 22.41 13.58 -15.54
CA GLN A 322 22.54 15.00 -15.20
C GLN A 322 22.32 15.29 -13.70
N LEU A 323 22.38 14.27 -12.83
CA LEU A 323 22.23 14.43 -11.39
C LEU A 323 23.53 14.94 -10.75
N PHE A 324 23.41 15.53 -9.56
CA PHE A 324 24.49 16.17 -8.83
C PHE A 324 24.80 15.44 -7.52
N LYS A 325 26.08 15.31 -7.18
CA LYS A 325 26.55 14.85 -5.86
C LYS A 325 27.54 15.87 -5.33
N SER A 326 27.42 16.22 -4.05
CA SER A 326 28.26 17.23 -3.40
C SER A 326 29.03 16.61 -2.25
N THR A 327 30.30 16.95 -2.16
CA THR A 327 31.19 16.59 -1.05
C THR A 327 31.52 17.87 -0.29
N LEU A 328 31.17 17.90 0.98
CA LEU A 328 31.44 18.99 1.90
C LEU A 328 32.68 18.65 2.72
N THR A 329 33.68 19.51 2.70
CA THR A 329 34.87 19.40 3.55
C THR A 329 34.78 20.43 4.67
N ILE A 330 34.93 19.98 5.92
CA ILE A 330 35.08 20.83 7.11
C ILE A 330 36.41 20.46 7.76
N LYS A 331 37.37 21.40 7.81
CA LYS A 331 38.79 21.09 8.09
C LYS A 331 39.32 19.99 7.15
N ASP A 332 39.55 18.79 7.67
CA ASP A 332 40.12 17.63 6.97
C ASP A 332 39.10 16.47 6.82
N THR A 333 37.86 16.66 7.27
CA THR A 333 36.81 15.63 7.19
C THR A 333 35.85 15.94 6.05
N CYS A 334 35.60 14.95 5.21
CA CYS A 334 34.68 15.03 4.08
C CYS A 334 33.34 14.35 4.42
N TYR A 335 32.25 14.98 3.99
CA TYR A 335 30.87 14.55 4.22
C TYR A 335 30.11 14.56 2.89
N SER A 336 29.42 13.47 2.56
CA SER A 336 28.59 13.43 1.35
C SER A 336 27.32 12.61 1.56
N SER A 337 26.31 12.85 0.72
CA SER A 337 25.15 11.96 0.66
C SER A 337 25.42 10.89 -0.39
N SER A 338 25.11 9.63 -0.07
CA SER A 338 25.16 8.56 -1.07
C SER A 338 24.08 8.72 -2.16
N LEU A 339 23.10 9.60 -1.95
CA LEU A 339 22.04 9.93 -2.90
C LEU A 339 22.41 11.08 -3.84
N TRP A 340 22.17 10.87 -5.12
CA TRP A 340 22.28 11.89 -6.16
C TRP A 340 21.04 12.80 -6.19
N ALA A 341 21.25 14.10 -6.35
CA ALA A 341 20.20 15.13 -6.31
C ALA A 341 19.92 15.72 -7.70
N LYS A 342 18.70 16.22 -7.90
CA LYS A 342 18.26 16.83 -9.17
C LYS A 342 18.89 18.21 -9.46
N SER A 343 19.54 18.82 -8.47
CA SER A 343 20.18 20.12 -8.62
C SER A 343 21.42 20.23 -7.73
N LYS A 344 22.39 21.06 -8.15
CA LYS A 344 23.56 21.41 -7.34
C LYS A 344 23.17 21.91 -5.94
N ARG A 345 22.16 22.77 -5.86
CA ARG A 345 21.64 23.32 -4.59
C ARG A 345 21.20 22.20 -3.65
N ASN A 346 20.43 21.22 -4.14
CA ASN A 346 19.94 20.13 -3.30
C ASN A 346 21.05 19.15 -2.88
N ALA A 347 22.06 18.96 -3.75
CA ALA A 347 23.23 18.15 -3.43
C ALA A 347 24.04 18.76 -2.27
N GLU A 348 24.31 20.07 -2.32
CA GLU A 348 25.02 20.78 -1.25
C GLU A 348 24.24 20.77 0.08
N GLN A 349 22.91 20.91 0.02
CA GLN A 349 22.05 20.81 1.21
C GLN A 349 22.08 19.40 1.82
N SER A 350 22.08 18.36 0.98
CA SER A 350 22.15 16.97 1.45
C SER A 350 23.50 16.68 2.12
N ALA A 351 24.62 17.15 1.55
CA ALA A 351 25.93 17.05 2.18
C ALA A 351 26.01 17.82 3.52
N ALA A 352 25.36 18.98 3.62
CA ALA A 352 25.25 19.72 4.88
C ALA A 352 24.46 18.95 5.94
N MET A 353 23.38 18.26 5.56
CA MET A 353 22.61 17.41 6.49
C MET A 353 23.45 16.26 7.03
N VAL A 354 24.27 15.63 6.18
CA VAL A 354 25.18 14.55 6.59
C VAL A 354 26.17 15.06 7.64
N ALA A 355 26.81 16.20 7.39
CA ALA A 355 27.75 16.80 8.35
C ALA A 355 27.07 17.15 9.68
N LEU A 356 25.89 17.78 9.66
CA LEU A 356 25.15 18.13 10.87
C LEU A 356 24.77 16.89 11.69
N GLU A 357 24.34 15.81 11.03
CA GLU A 357 23.96 14.55 11.69
C GLU A 357 25.17 13.88 12.35
N ILE A 358 26.29 13.77 11.63
CA ILE A 358 27.51 13.11 12.14
C ILE A 358 28.18 13.93 13.25
N ILE A 359 28.21 15.25 13.12
CA ILE A 359 28.76 16.14 14.15
C ILE A 359 27.83 16.22 15.38
N GLY A 360 26.55 15.82 15.23
CA GLY A 360 25.56 15.82 16.30
C GLY A 360 24.94 17.19 16.57
N ILE A 361 24.91 18.08 15.57
CA ILE A 361 24.31 19.42 15.69
C ILE A 361 22.82 19.32 15.41
N LYS A 362 22.01 19.56 16.46
CA LYS A 362 20.56 19.51 16.39
C LYS A 362 20.00 20.62 15.50
N THR A 363 19.28 20.23 14.45
CA THR A 363 18.40 21.13 13.67
C THR A 363 16.95 21.01 14.17
N PRO A 364 16.05 21.97 13.88
CA PRO A 364 14.66 21.94 14.37
C PRO A 364 13.83 20.71 13.98
N GLN A 365 14.28 19.89 13.03
CA GLN A 365 13.65 18.62 12.70
C GLN A 365 14.19 17.42 13.49
N SER A 366 15.32 17.56 14.19
CA SER A 366 15.79 16.55 15.16
C SER A 366 14.85 16.41 16.36
N THR A 367 14.01 17.42 16.61
CA THR A 367 13.04 17.47 17.71
C THR A 367 11.61 17.07 17.32
N ALA A 368 11.29 16.93 16.03
CA ALA A 368 9.94 16.57 15.56
C ALA A 368 9.71 15.03 15.45
N SER A 369 10.65 14.23 15.93
CA SER A 369 10.57 12.75 15.92
C SER A 369 10.62 12.10 17.30
N ASN A 370 10.65 12.89 18.37
CA ASN A 370 10.65 12.42 19.77
C ASN A 370 9.44 12.91 20.58
N SER A 371 8.30 13.17 19.93
CA SER A 371 7.01 13.44 20.59
C SER A 371 5.90 12.63 19.97
#